data_AF-A0A950SN27-F1
#
_entry.id   AF-A0A950SN27-F1
#
_cell.length_a   1.000
_cell.length_b   1.000
_cell.length_c   1.000
_cell.angle_alpha   90.00
_cell.angle_beta   90.00
_cell.angle_gamma   90.00
#
_symmetry.space_group_name_H-M   'P 1'
#
loop_
_entity.id
_entity.type
_entity.pdbx_description
1 polymer ?
#
loop_
_entity_poly.entity_id
_entity_poly.type
_entity_poly.pdbx_seq_one_letter_code
_entity_poly.pdbx_strand_id
1 'polypeptide(L)'
;MRAWYHCENVYPFVPQEVLDRAESVRASLPNKYCDPKIAADLFEECLDEHLLCDELGVNVVSIEHHAGINSLYGASPMILGILARQTKKVRILSLGTLITVRPDPVRVAEEYATADVISRGRLEIGFVKSGDSEMVSGN
;
A
#
# COMPACT_ATOMS: atom_id res chain seq x y z
N MET A 1 -5.66 21.58 13.48
CA MET A 1 -5.09 20.23 13.66
C MET A 1 -5.02 19.56 12.29
N ARG A 2 -3.91 18.90 11.93
CA ARG A 2 -3.84 18.11 10.68
C ARG A 2 -4.23 16.67 11.02
N ALA A 3 -5.21 16.11 10.29
CA ALA A 3 -5.61 14.72 10.42
C ALA A 3 -5.08 13.91 9.23
N TRP A 4 -4.86 12.61 9.48
CA TRP A 4 -4.36 11.64 8.51
C TRP A 4 -5.20 10.37 8.61
N TYR A 5 -5.62 9.86 7.46
CA TYR A 5 -6.32 8.59 7.31
C TYR A 5 -5.38 7.54 6.74
N HIS A 6 -5.55 6.31 7.21
CA HIS A 6 -4.75 5.16 6.80
C HIS A 6 -5.66 3.94 6.75
N CYS A 7 -5.52 3.14 5.69
CA CYS A 7 -6.17 1.85 5.55
C CYS A 7 -5.14 0.80 5.13
N GLU A 8 -5.14 -0.32 5.85
CA GLU A 8 -4.30 -1.47 5.52
C GLU A 8 -4.80 -2.21 4.27
N ASN A 9 -6.07 -2.05 3.87
CA ASN A 9 -6.71 -2.81 2.80
C ASN A 9 -6.52 -4.33 2.96
N VAL A 10 -6.99 -4.85 4.10
CA VAL A 10 -6.83 -6.26 4.50
C VAL A 10 -7.62 -7.21 3.58
N TYR A 11 -7.12 -8.44 3.42
CA TYR A 11 -7.84 -9.53 2.77
C TYR A 11 -8.18 -10.65 3.77
N PRO A 12 -9.38 -10.64 4.39
CA PRO A 12 -9.71 -11.57 5.47
C PRO A 12 -10.22 -12.94 5.00
N PHE A 13 -10.35 -13.19 3.68
CA PHE A 13 -11.08 -14.34 3.13
C PHE A 13 -10.20 -15.58 2.94
N VAL A 14 -9.38 -15.92 3.94
CA VAL A 14 -8.57 -17.14 3.97
C VAL A 14 -9.18 -18.11 4.99
N PRO A 15 -9.41 -19.40 4.65
CA PRO A 15 -9.95 -20.37 5.60
C PRO A 15 -9.11 -20.47 6.87
N GLN A 16 -9.76 -20.49 8.04
CA GLN A 16 -9.07 -20.51 9.33
C GLN A 16 -8.07 -21.68 9.45
N GLU A 17 -8.41 -22.85 8.92
CA GLU A 17 -7.52 -24.03 8.91
C GLU A 17 -6.21 -23.82 8.15
N VAL A 18 -6.18 -22.90 7.19
CA VAL A 18 -4.97 -22.52 6.44
C VAL A 18 -4.15 -21.57 7.30
N LEU A 19 -4.79 -20.59 7.95
CA LEU A 19 -4.13 -19.65 8.86
C LEU A 19 -3.48 -20.38 10.05
N ASP A 20 -4.18 -21.35 10.64
CA ASP A 20 -3.70 -22.13 11.79
C ASP A 20 -2.47 -23.00 11.46
N ARG A 21 -2.28 -23.34 10.18
CA ARG A 21 -1.16 -24.16 9.69
C ARG A 21 -0.03 -23.34 9.09
N ALA A 22 -0.28 -22.08 8.76
CA ALA A 22 0.72 -21.21 8.17
C ALA A 22 1.79 -20.86 9.21
N GLU A 23 3.06 -20.90 8.80
CA GLU A 23 4.16 -20.42 9.65
C GLU A 23 3.99 -18.92 9.98
N SER A 24 3.45 -18.16 9.03
CA SER A 24 3.17 -16.74 9.16
C SER A 24 2.03 -16.33 8.22
N VAL A 25 1.25 -15.33 8.63
CA VAL A 25 0.22 -14.67 7.78
C VAL A 25 0.84 -13.75 6.73
N ARG A 26 2.14 -13.50 6.83
CA ARG A 26 2.99 -12.80 5.86
C ARG A 26 3.93 -13.82 5.20
N ALA A 27 4.18 -13.68 3.91
CA ALA A 27 5.08 -14.48 3.08
C ALA A 27 4.73 -15.97 2.90
N SER A 28 3.98 -16.60 3.82
CA SER A 28 3.75 -18.05 3.82
C SER A 28 2.38 -18.51 3.30
N LEU A 29 1.48 -17.58 2.95
CA LEU A 29 0.13 -17.92 2.50
C LEU A 29 0.05 -18.12 0.98
N PRO A 30 -0.55 -19.22 0.49
CA PRO A 30 -0.75 -19.43 -0.94
C PRO A 30 -1.69 -18.39 -1.57
N ASN A 31 -1.29 -17.82 -2.71
CA ASN A 31 -2.10 -16.83 -3.44
C ASN A 31 -3.44 -17.36 -3.98
N LYS A 32 -3.62 -18.69 -4.09
CA LYS A 32 -4.87 -19.32 -4.54
C LYS A 32 -6.10 -18.97 -3.68
N TYR A 33 -5.88 -18.47 -2.46
CA TYR A 33 -6.95 -18.02 -1.56
C TYR A 33 -7.33 -16.54 -1.77
N CYS A 34 -6.60 -15.81 -2.61
CA CYS A 34 -6.96 -14.47 -3.03
C CYS A 34 -7.89 -14.56 -4.25
N ASP A 35 -9.18 -14.29 -4.05
CA ASP A 35 -10.14 -14.14 -5.13
C ASP A 35 -9.94 -12.76 -5.77
N PRO A 36 -9.61 -12.69 -7.07
CA PRO A 36 -9.31 -11.44 -7.73
C PRO A 36 -10.50 -10.48 -7.80
N LYS A 37 -11.74 -10.98 -7.79
CA LYS A 37 -12.93 -10.12 -7.79
C LYS A 37 -13.11 -9.42 -6.45
N ILE A 38 -13.00 -10.19 -5.37
CA ILE A 38 -13.07 -9.65 -4.01
C ILE A 38 -11.93 -8.67 -3.76
N ALA A 39 -10.71 -9.03 -4.17
CA ALA A 39 -9.57 -8.12 -4.06
C ALA A 39 -9.80 -6.80 -4.82
N ALA A 40 -10.35 -6.87 -6.04
CA ALA A 40 -10.67 -5.68 -6.82
C ALA A 40 -11.72 -4.79 -6.11
N ASP A 41 -12.79 -5.38 -5.57
CA ASP A 41 -13.82 -4.65 -4.83
C ASP A 41 -13.21 -3.95 -3.59
N LEU A 42 -12.35 -4.62 -2.83
CA LEU A 42 -11.62 -4.03 -1.69
C LEU A 42 -10.69 -2.87 -2.11
N PHE A 43 -10.04 -2.98 -3.26
CA PHE A 43 -9.25 -1.88 -3.82
C PHE A 43 -10.10 -0.66 -4.14
N GLU A 44 -11.25 -0.84 -4.79
CA GLU A 44 -12.18 0.25 -5.11
C GLU A 44 -12.72 0.90 -3.83
N GLU A 45 -13.17 0.11 -2.85
CA GLU A 45 -13.63 0.62 -1.55
C GLU A 45 -12.57 1.48 -0.87
N CYS A 46 -11.33 0.98 -0.78
CA CYS A 46 -10.25 1.71 -0.14
C CYS A 46 -9.84 2.97 -0.93
N LEU A 47 -9.90 2.95 -2.26
CA LEU A 47 -9.66 4.15 -3.07
C LEU A 47 -10.78 5.19 -2.86
N ASP A 48 -12.04 4.78 -2.82
CA ASP A 48 -13.18 5.66 -2.54
C ASP A 48 -13.07 6.31 -1.15
N GLU A 49 -12.60 5.58 -0.14
CA GLU A 49 -12.30 6.15 1.18
C GLU A 49 -11.23 7.26 1.10
N HIS A 50 -10.17 7.06 0.31
CA HIS A 50 -9.15 8.09 0.10
C HIS A 50 -9.70 9.32 -0.64
N LEU A 51 -10.64 9.13 -1.57
CA LEU A 51 -11.30 10.25 -2.26
C LEU A 51 -12.24 11.00 -1.32
N LEU A 52 -12.97 10.30 -0.46
CA LEU A 52 -13.76 10.91 0.60
C LEU A 52 -12.87 11.72 1.56
N CYS A 53 -11.68 11.23 1.88
CA CYS A 53 -10.70 11.98 2.66
C CYS A 53 -10.29 13.28 1.95
N ASP A 54 -10.11 13.28 0.62
CA ASP A 54 -9.83 14.48 -0.17
C ASP A 54 -10.97 15.51 -0.12
N GLU A 55 -12.22 15.03 -0.13
CA GLU A 55 -13.41 15.88 0.01
C GLU A 55 -13.50 16.52 1.40
N LEU A 56 -13.23 15.73 2.44
CA LEU A 56 -13.30 16.15 3.84
C LEU A 56 -12.06 16.92 4.33
N GLY A 57 -10.99 16.97 3.53
CA GLY A 57 -9.73 17.64 3.89
C GLY A 57 -8.87 16.85 4.88
N VAL A 58 -9.02 15.53 4.92
CA VAL A 58 -8.20 14.60 5.71
C VAL A 58 -7.06 14.08 4.83
N ASN A 59 -5.82 14.21 5.28
CA ASN A 59 -4.67 13.74 4.51
C ASN A 59 -4.64 12.21 4.45
N VAL A 60 -4.00 11.65 3.43
CA VAL A 60 -4.00 10.20 3.20
C VAL A 60 -2.61 9.63 3.43
N VAL A 61 -2.56 8.43 4.01
CA VAL A 61 -1.35 7.64 4.20
C VAL A 61 -1.48 6.37 3.38
N SER A 62 -0.57 6.21 2.42
CA SER A 62 -0.40 4.97 1.67
C SER A 62 0.74 4.18 2.29
N ILE A 63 0.52 2.89 2.53
CA ILE A 63 1.54 1.97 3.03
C ILE A 63 1.91 0.91 2.00
N GLU A 64 2.92 0.09 2.33
CA GLU A 64 3.31 -1.08 1.55
C GLU A 64 3.49 -2.30 2.46
N HIS A 65 2.88 -3.43 2.10
CA HIS A 65 3.24 -4.74 2.63
C HIS A 65 3.16 -5.77 1.51
N HIS A 66 4.12 -6.69 1.48
CA HIS A 66 4.15 -7.75 0.47
C HIS A 66 3.66 -9.08 1.04
N ALA A 67 2.95 -9.83 0.20
CA ALA A 67 2.63 -11.24 0.40
C ALA A 67 1.95 -11.56 1.75
N GLY A 68 1.02 -10.74 2.23
CA GLY A 68 0.29 -11.00 3.47
C GLY A 68 -1.20 -10.68 3.36
N ILE A 69 -2.01 -11.29 4.21
CA ILE A 69 -3.45 -10.96 4.32
C ILE A 69 -3.70 -9.63 5.02
N ASN A 70 -2.70 -9.08 5.71
CA ASN A 70 -2.81 -7.82 6.41
C ASN A 70 -2.87 -6.62 5.45
N SER A 71 -2.45 -6.75 4.19
CA SER A 71 -2.62 -5.68 3.22
C SER A 71 -2.49 -6.17 1.78
N LEU A 72 -3.39 -5.68 0.94
CA LEU A 72 -3.32 -5.84 -0.52
C LEU A 72 -2.38 -4.83 -1.19
N TYR A 73 -1.90 -3.81 -0.48
CA TYR A 73 -1.00 -2.78 -1.02
C TYR A 73 0.45 -3.27 -1.12
N GLY A 74 0.71 -4.12 -2.09
CA GLY A 74 2.07 -4.64 -2.37
C GLY A 74 2.88 -3.83 -3.40
N ALA A 75 2.31 -2.78 -3.98
CA ALA A 75 2.94 -1.97 -5.03
C ALA A 75 2.69 -0.48 -4.80
N SER A 76 3.31 0.07 -3.75
CA SER A 76 3.06 1.44 -3.27
C SER A 76 3.16 2.52 -4.37
N PRO A 77 4.20 2.56 -5.24
CA PRO A 77 4.29 3.56 -6.31
C PRO A 77 3.08 3.62 -7.25
N MET A 78 2.43 2.47 -7.51
CA MET A 78 1.21 2.41 -8.35
C MET A 78 0.04 3.11 -7.66
N ILE A 79 -0.17 2.84 -6.37
CA ILE A 79 -1.22 3.46 -5.56
C ILE A 79 -0.97 4.96 -5.42
N LEU A 80 0.29 5.38 -5.20
CA LEU A 80 0.65 6.79 -5.16
C LEU A 80 0.32 7.52 -6.46
N GLY A 81 0.56 6.91 -7.62
CA GLY A 81 0.19 7.48 -8.90
C GLY A 81 -1.32 7.72 -9.05
N ILE A 82 -2.14 6.75 -8.60
CA ILE A 82 -3.60 6.85 -8.59
C ILE A 82 -4.04 8.00 -7.67
N LEU A 83 -3.60 7.98 -6.41
CA LEU A 83 -3.95 9.00 -5.42
C LEU A 83 -3.48 10.40 -5.87
N ALA A 84 -2.26 10.52 -6.39
CA ALA A 84 -1.72 11.78 -6.91
C ALA A 84 -2.60 12.38 -8.02
N ARG A 85 -3.16 11.54 -8.90
CA ARG A 85 -4.01 11.99 -10.00
C ARG A 85 -5.45 12.28 -9.58
N GLN A 86 -6.02 11.45 -8.71
CA GLN A 86 -7.44 11.49 -8.37
C GLN A 86 -7.76 12.50 -7.27
N THR A 87 -6.92 12.60 -6.23
CA THR A 87 -7.06 13.64 -5.20
C THR A 87 -6.65 15.02 -5.73
N LYS A 88 -7.09 16.09 -5.07
CA LYS A 88 -6.95 17.48 -5.53
C LYS A 88 -6.38 18.42 -4.48
N LYS A 89 -6.63 18.16 -3.20
CA LYS A 89 -6.36 19.10 -2.10
C LYS A 89 -5.42 18.50 -1.06
N VAL A 90 -5.63 17.24 -0.70
CA VAL A 90 -4.98 16.65 0.47
C VAL A 90 -3.54 16.24 0.22
N ARG A 91 -2.74 16.15 1.29
CA ARG A 91 -1.38 15.63 1.22
C ARG A 91 -1.42 14.11 1.20
N ILE A 92 -0.44 13.52 0.52
CA ILE A 92 -0.29 12.07 0.39
C ILE A 92 1.02 11.72 1.06
N LEU A 93 0.99 10.95 2.14
CA LEU A 93 2.18 10.43 2.79
C LEU A 93 2.36 8.98 2.37
N SER A 94 3.54 8.64 1.88
CA SER A 94 3.93 7.26 1.66
C SER A 94 4.80 6.75 2.81
N LEU A 95 4.37 5.68 3.47
CA LEU A 95 5.10 4.98 4.52
C LEU A 95 5.20 3.50 4.16
N GLY A 96 6.26 3.07 3.47
CA GLY A 96 6.35 1.65 3.13
C GLY A 96 7.49 1.28 2.19
N THR A 97 7.96 2.20 1.34
CA THR A 97 9.02 1.84 0.40
C THR A 97 10.33 1.60 1.13
N LEU A 98 10.72 0.33 1.15
CA LEU A 98 11.95 -0.16 1.73
C LEU A 98 13.10 0.05 0.74
N ILE A 99 13.73 1.23 0.76
CA ILE A 99 14.86 1.51 -0.15
C ILE A 99 15.99 0.48 -0.02
N THR A 100 16.23 -0.03 1.20
CA THR A 100 17.34 -0.95 1.48
C THR A 100 17.25 -2.29 0.76
N VAL A 101 16.05 -2.70 0.34
CA VAL A 101 15.82 -3.98 -0.36
C VAL A 101 15.49 -3.78 -1.84
N ARG A 102 15.44 -2.53 -2.32
CA ARG A 102 15.25 -2.22 -3.74
C ARG A 102 16.61 -2.23 -4.43
N PRO A 103 16.75 -2.93 -5.57
CA PRO A 103 18.05 -3.07 -6.24
C PRO A 103 18.55 -1.75 -6.85
N ASP A 104 17.63 -0.84 -7.17
CA ASP A 104 17.94 0.43 -7.81
C ASP A 104 17.27 1.60 -7.05
N PRO A 105 18.04 2.38 -6.26
CA PRO A 105 17.51 3.55 -5.57
C PRO A 105 17.18 4.71 -6.50
N VAL A 106 17.78 4.78 -7.70
CA VAL A 106 17.45 5.80 -8.70
C VAL A 106 16.04 5.56 -9.22
N ARG A 107 15.69 4.29 -9.48
CA ARG A 107 14.33 3.92 -9.88
C ARG A 107 13.28 4.35 -8.86
N VAL A 108 13.55 4.16 -7.56
CA VAL A 108 12.65 4.62 -6.50
C VAL A 108 12.51 6.14 -6.53
N ALA A 109 13.62 6.87 -6.70
CA ALA A 109 13.58 8.33 -6.80
C ALA A 109 12.75 8.81 -8.01
N GLU A 110 12.88 8.15 -9.17
CA GLU A 110 12.09 8.45 -10.37
C GLU A 110 10.59 8.23 -10.17
N GLU A 111 10.20 7.11 -9.57
CA GLU A 111 8.80 6.76 -9.30
C GLU A 111 8.14 7.79 -8.36
N TYR A 112 8.84 8.14 -7.27
CA TYR A 112 8.35 9.13 -6.31
C TYR A 112 8.34 10.55 -6.86
N ALA A 113 9.38 10.95 -7.60
CA ALA A 113 9.41 12.26 -8.26
C ALA A 113 8.27 12.39 -9.28
N THR A 114 7.97 11.32 -10.02
CA THR A 114 6.86 11.28 -10.97
C THR A 114 5.52 11.47 -10.25
N ALA A 115 5.27 10.72 -9.18
CA ALA A 115 4.05 10.87 -8.38
C ALA A 115 3.94 12.28 -7.76
N ASP A 116 5.04 12.85 -7.27
CA ASP A 116 5.04 14.19 -6.68
C ASP A 116 4.70 15.27 -7.73
N VAL A 117 5.29 15.19 -8.92
CA VAL A 117 4.96 16.10 -10.04
C VAL A 117 3.49 15.99 -10.44
N ILE A 118 2.95 14.77 -10.57
CA ILE A 118 1.52 14.55 -10.87
C ILE A 118 0.64 15.18 -9.77
N SER A 119 1.04 15.01 -8.51
CA SER A 119 0.31 15.53 -7.36
C SER A 119 0.40 17.06 -7.21
N ARG A 120 1.34 17.71 -7.92
CA ARG A 120 1.71 19.13 -7.77
C ARG A 120 2.34 19.44 -6.39
N GLY A 121 3.28 18.61 -5.93
CA GLY A 121 4.03 18.86 -4.70
C GLY A 121 3.29 18.45 -3.41
N ARG A 122 2.33 17.53 -3.51
CA ARG A 122 1.53 17.06 -2.36
C ARG A 122 2.08 15.79 -1.72
N LEU A 123 3.14 15.19 -2.26
CA LEU A 123 3.70 13.95 -1.76
C LEU A 123 4.65 14.21 -0.58
N GLU A 124 4.54 13.37 0.44
CA GLU A 124 5.49 13.22 1.53
C GLU A 124 5.98 11.78 1.57
N ILE A 125 7.25 11.58 1.95
CA ILE A 125 7.89 10.27 1.92
C ILE A 125 8.52 10.00 3.28
N GLY A 126 8.10 8.91 3.92
CA GLY A 126 8.78 8.35 5.08
C GLY A 126 9.46 7.05 4.70
N PHE A 127 10.79 7.02 4.82
CA PHE A 127 11.55 5.80 4.63
C PHE A 127 11.52 4.96 5.92
N VAL A 128 11.25 3.68 5.75
CA VAL A 128 11.17 2.71 6.84
C VAL A 128 12.43 1.86 6.84
N LYS A 129 12.95 1.56 8.03
CA LYS A 129 14.04 0.59 8.19
C LYS A 129 13.41 -0.80 8.22
N SER A 130 13.61 -1.59 7.17
CA SER A 130 13.04 -2.94 7.06
C SER A 130 13.70 -3.94 8.03
N GLY A 131 13.00 -5.05 8.29
CA GLY A 131 13.55 -6.33 8.75
C GLY A 131 13.31 -7.41 7.69
N ASP A 132 14.14 -8.45 7.66
CA ASP A 132 14.28 -9.43 6.56
C ASP A 132 12.99 -10.16 6.08
N SER A 133 11.85 -10.00 6.73
CA SER A 133 10.62 -10.79 6.51
C SER A 133 9.63 -10.24 5.48
N GLU A 134 9.89 -9.08 4.87
CA GLU A 134 8.88 -8.38 4.06
C GLU A 134 8.94 -8.65 2.55
N MET A 135 9.87 -9.44 2.01
CA MET A 135 10.14 -9.46 0.55
C MET A 135 10.04 -10.82 -0.15
N VAL A 136 9.74 -11.92 0.56
CA VAL A 136 9.81 -13.26 -0.06
C VAL A 136 8.52 -14.02 0.17
N SER A 137 7.65 -14.13 -0.85
CA SER A 137 6.69 -15.24 -0.86
C SER A 137 7.48 -16.52 -1.07
N GLY A 138 7.48 -17.41 -0.09
CA GLY A 138 8.12 -18.72 -0.21
C GLY A 138 7.31 -19.59 -1.17
N ASN A 139 7.66 -19.53 -2.46
CA ASN A 139 7.33 -20.59 -3.42
C ASN A 139 8.51 -21.54 -3.52
#